data_AF-A0A9Q3PT38-F1
#
_entry.id   AF-A0A9Q3PT38-F1
#
_cell.length_a   1.000
_cell.length_b   1.000
_cell.length_c   1.000
_cell.angle_alpha   90.00
_cell.angle_beta   90.00
_cell.angle_gamma   90.00
#
_symmetry.space_group_name_H-M   'P 1'
#
loop_
_entity.id
_entity.type
_entity.pdbx_description
1 polymer ?
#
loop_
_entity_poly.entity_id
_entity_poly.type
_entity_poly.pdbx_seq_one_letter_code
_entity_poly.pdbx_strand_id
1 'polypeptide(L)'
;MKISLKKCNLGFEELKALGHIVCGLSLGIDKNKVQAVLLKPIPQNKKEMMSFLGFASYYRQHLKVFAMIAKSIYRICDQKTVFEMTQERIKAYEKIRRSLTEAPLLFIPD
;
A
#
# COMPACT_ATOMS: atom_id res chain seq x y z
N MET A 1 -7.87 5.35 31.81
CA MET A 1 -7.81 4.55 30.56
C MET A 1 -8.66 3.29 30.74
N LYS A 2 -9.77 3.13 29.99
CA LYS A 2 -10.57 1.89 29.98
C LYS A 2 -10.04 0.98 28.89
N ILE A 3 -9.38 -0.11 29.26
CA ILE A 3 -8.92 -1.14 28.31
C ILE A 3 -10.06 -2.11 28.08
N SER A 4 -10.48 -2.26 26.82
CA SER A 4 -11.49 -3.25 26.42
C SER A 4 -10.84 -4.60 26.15
N LEU A 5 -10.93 -5.53 27.11
CA LEU A 5 -10.36 -6.88 27.01
C LEU A 5 -10.82 -7.65 25.76
N LYS A 6 -12.02 -7.39 25.23
CA LYS A 6 -12.51 -7.98 23.96
C LYS A 6 -11.70 -7.57 22.72
N LYS A 7 -10.87 -6.53 22.81
CA LYS A 7 -9.97 -6.06 21.75
C LYS A 7 -8.49 -6.34 22.07
N CYS A 8 -8.21 -6.99 23.21
CA CYS A 8 -6.86 -7.33 23.61
C CYS A 8 -6.52 -8.73 23.12
N ASN A 9 -5.69 -8.80 22.09
CA ASN A 9 -5.02 -10.03 21.68
C ASN A 9 -3.71 -10.10 22.46
N LEU A 10 -3.65 -10.92 23.51
CA LEU A 10 -2.47 -11.10 24.36
C LEU A 10 -1.84 -12.47 24.07
N GLY A 11 -0.51 -12.52 23.93
CA GLY A 11 0.23 -13.78 23.79
C GLY A 11 0.30 -14.38 22.38
N PHE A 12 0.05 -13.60 21.33
CA PHE A 12 0.17 -14.05 19.93
C PHE A 12 1.54 -13.64 19.35
N GLU A 13 2.24 -14.56 18.68
CA GLU A 13 3.45 -14.27 17.92
C GLU A 13 3.20 -13.28 16.77
N GLU A 14 1.98 -13.29 16.22
CA GLU A 14 1.54 -12.41 15.13
C GLU A 14 0.26 -11.65 15.52
N LEU A 15 0.32 -10.31 15.48
CA LEU A 15 -0.79 -9.44 15.86
C LEU A 15 -1.17 -8.50 14.71
N LYS A 16 -2.43 -8.55 14.28
CA LYS A 16 -2.96 -7.60 13.28
C LYS A 16 -3.27 -6.26 13.95
N ALA A 17 -2.46 -5.25 13.65
CA ALA A 17 -2.65 -3.88 14.13
C ALA A 17 -2.62 -2.90 12.95
N LEU A 18 -3.63 -2.02 12.86
CA LEU A 18 -3.69 -0.91 11.90
C LEU A 18 -3.59 -1.30 10.40
N GLY A 19 -3.76 -2.57 10.04
CA GLY A 19 -3.56 -3.05 8.66
C GLY A 19 -2.16 -3.56 8.36
N HIS A 20 -1.36 -3.79 9.40
CA HIS A 20 -0.10 -4.49 9.40
C HIS A 20 -0.20 -5.76 10.25
N ILE A 21 0.63 -6.75 9.92
CA ILE A 21 0.84 -7.96 10.73
C ILE A 21 2.12 -7.72 11.52
N VAL A 22 2.02 -7.47 12.82
CA VAL A 22 3.19 -7.29 13.69
C VAL A 22 3.61 -8.67 14.18
N CYS A 23 4.78 -9.15 13.76
CA CYS A 23 5.35 -10.42 14.20
C CYS A 23 6.71 -10.16 14.87
N GLY A 24 6.73 -10.16 16.20
CA GLY A 24 7.93 -9.78 16.99
C GLY A 24 8.48 -8.40 16.59
N LEU A 25 9.67 -8.37 15.98
CA LEU A 25 10.36 -7.17 15.47
C LEU A 25 10.04 -6.83 14.00
N SER A 26 9.17 -7.62 13.37
CA SER A 26 8.83 -7.46 11.95
C SER A 26 7.42 -6.91 11.78
N LEU A 27 7.31 -5.86 10.97
CA LEU A 27 6.07 -5.30 10.50
C LEU A 27 5.78 -5.87 9.10
N GLY A 28 4.80 -6.75 9.01
CA GLY A 28 4.28 -7.31 7.78
C GLY A 28 3.15 -6.49 7.18
N ILE A 29 2.99 -6.58 5.87
CA ILE A 29 1.79 -6.06 5.20
C ILE A 29 0.67 -7.07 5.35
N ASP A 30 -0.52 -6.61 5.72
CA ASP A 30 -1.71 -7.46 5.68
C ASP A 30 -2.08 -7.79 4.22
N LYS A 31 -1.74 -9.01 3.80
CA LYS A 31 -1.99 -9.51 2.43
C LYS A 31 -3.47 -9.44 2.03
N ASN A 32 -4.40 -9.53 2.99
CA ASN A 32 -5.84 -9.42 2.71
C ASN A 32 -6.22 -7.99 2.30
N LYS A 33 -5.69 -6.95 2.98
CA LYS A 33 -5.88 -5.56 2.56
C LYS A 33 -5.26 -5.27 1.19
N VAL A 34 -4.07 -5.82 0.92
CA VAL A 34 -3.43 -5.68 -0.40
C VAL A 34 -4.26 -6.37 -1.48
N GLN A 35 -4.72 -7.61 -1.24
CA GLN A 35 -5.59 -8.33 -2.17
C GLN A 35 -6.89 -7.59 -2.45
N ALA A 36 -7.52 -6.97 -1.45
CA ALA A 36 -8.72 -6.17 -1.66
C ALA A 36 -8.47 -4.97 -2.59
N VAL A 37 -7.28 -4.37 -2.53
CA VAL A 37 -6.88 -3.29 -3.45
C VAL A 37 -6.45 -3.82 -4.82
N LEU A 38 -5.86 -5.02 -4.90
CA LEU A 38 -5.52 -5.71 -6.15
C LEU A 38 -6.76 -6.16 -6.93
N LEU A 39 -7.84 -6.50 -6.22
CA LEU A 39 -9.13 -6.89 -6.81
C LEU A 39 -9.88 -5.70 -7.41
N LYS A 40 -9.54 -4.47 -7.02
CA LYS A 40 -10.16 -3.29 -7.62
C LYS A 40 -9.72 -3.14 -9.09
N PRO A 41 -10.65 -2.68 -9.95
CA PRO A 41 -10.32 -2.38 -11.33
C PRO A 41 -9.28 -1.26 -11.42
N ILE A 42 -8.59 -1.20 -12.56
CA ILE A 42 -7.60 -0.17 -12.86
C ILE A 42 -8.29 1.21 -12.73
N PRO A 43 -7.72 2.15 -11.96
CA PRO A 43 -8.37 3.44 -11.71
C PRO A 43 -8.51 4.23 -13.02
N GLN A 44 -9.75 4.58 -13.37
CA GLN A 44 -10.06 5.37 -14.58
C GLN A 44 -10.14 6.88 -14.30
N ASN A 45 -10.03 7.27 -13.03
CA ASN A 45 -10.16 8.65 -12.59
C ASN A 45 -8.96 9.11 -11.76
N LYS A 46 -8.66 10.41 -11.83
CA LYS A 46 -7.64 11.07 -10.99
C LYS A 46 -7.86 10.79 -9.50
N LYS A 47 -9.10 10.90 -9.03
CA LYS A 47 -9.45 10.64 -7.62
C LYS A 47 -9.12 9.22 -7.19
N GLU A 48 -9.44 8.23 -8.01
CA GLU A 48 -9.13 6.83 -7.70
C GLU A 48 -7.63 6.55 -7.76
N MET A 49 -6.92 7.15 -8.71
CA MET A 49 -5.45 7.04 -8.81
C MET A 49 -4.76 7.68 -7.59
N MET A 50 -5.22 8.85 -7.12
CA MET A 50 -4.71 9.46 -5.88
C MET A 50 -5.04 8.63 -4.65
N SER A 51 -6.25 8.05 -4.57
CA SER A 51 -6.63 7.18 -3.45
C SER A 51 -5.75 5.92 -3.41
N PHE A 52 -5.49 5.30 -4.57
CA PHE A 52 -4.57 4.19 -4.70
C PHE A 52 -3.14 4.58 -4.32
N LEU A 53 -2.65 5.72 -4.79
CA LEU A 53 -1.33 6.24 -4.43
C LEU A 53 -1.22 6.51 -2.93
N GLY A 54 -2.28 7.02 -2.28
CA GLY A 54 -2.34 7.20 -0.84
C GLY A 54 -2.25 5.87 -0.09
N PHE A 55 -2.94 4.83 -0.58
CA PHE A 55 -2.81 3.48 -0.02
C PHE A 55 -1.41 2.90 -0.22
N ALA A 56 -0.86 3.02 -1.43
CA ALA A 56 0.47 2.50 -1.74
C ALA A 56 1.58 3.27 -1.01
N SER A 57 1.39 4.57 -0.72
CA SER A 57 2.35 5.37 0.04
C SER A 57 2.39 4.99 1.52
N TYR A 58 1.27 4.51 2.08
CA TYR A 58 1.23 3.93 3.43
C TYR A 58 2.19 2.74 3.57
N TYR A 59 2.31 1.93 2.51
CA TYR A 59 3.23 0.79 2.44
C TYR A 59 4.56 1.12 1.75
N ARG A 60 4.90 2.40 1.55
CA ARG A 60 6.12 2.80 0.81
C ARG A 60 7.41 2.20 1.37
N GLN A 61 7.45 1.91 2.67
CA GLN A 61 8.64 1.34 3.32
C GLN A 61 9.01 -0.02 2.73
N HIS A 62 8.02 -0.78 2.26
CA HIS A 62 8.23 -2.09 1.63
C HIS A 62 8.51 -2.00 0.12
N LEU A 63 8.33 -0.81 -0.48
CA LEU A 63 8.36 -0.61 -1.92
C LEU A 63 9.60 0.19 -2.33
N LYS A 64 10.74 -0.47 -2.55
CA LYS A 64 12.02 0.16 -2.90
C LYS A 64 11.97 1.12 -4.10
N VAL A 65 11.08 0.89 -5.07
CA VAL A 65 10.98 1.67 -6.32
C VAL A 65 9.71 2.54 -6.37
N PHE A 66 8.93 2.59 -5.28
CA PHE A 66 7.66 3.33 -5.28
C PHE A 66 7.83 4.80 -5.56
N ALA A 67 8.80 5.47 -4.92
CA ALA A 67 8.98 6.92 -5.08
C ALA A 67 9.21 7.33 -6.54
N MET A 68 10.00 6.55 -7.30
CA MET A 68 10.32 6.84 -8.70
C MET A 68 9.08 6.65 -9.60
N ILE A 69 8.32 5.57 -9.37
CA ILE A 69 7.13 5.25 -10.18
C ILE A 69 5.97 6.19 -9.82
N ALA A 70 5.74 6.42 -8.53
CA ALA A 70 4.71 7.31 -8.02
C ALA A 70 4.91 8.74 -8.52
N LYS A 71 6.15 9.24 -8.63
CA LYS A 71 6.45 10.58 -9.15
C LYS A 71 5.89 10.78 -10.58
N SER A 72 6.03 9.78 -11.43
CA SER A 72 5.49 9.78 -12.80
C SER A 72 3.95 9.84 -12.78
N ILE A 73 3.31 9.16 -11.83
CA ILE A 73 1.85 9.12 -11.68
C ILE A 73 1.32 10.40 -11.00
N TYR A 74 2.05 11.00 -10.05
CA TYR A 74 1.64 12.25 -9.43
C TYR A 74 1.62 13.40 -10.44
N ARG A 75 2.60 13.44 -11.35
CA ARG A 75 2.71 14.49 -12.39
C ARG A 75 1.49 14.58 -13.31
N ILE A 76 0.78 13.46 -13.48
CA ILE A 76 -0.37 13.35 -14.39
C ILE A 76 -1.71 13.49 -13.65
N CYS A 77 -1.65 13.34 -12.33
CA CYS A 77 -2.77 13.54 -11.44
C CYS A 77 -2.92 15.01 -11.03
N ASP A 78 -1.99 15.86 -11.48
CA ASP A 78 -2.07 17.31 -11.33
C ASP A 78 -3.32 17.88 -12.01
N GLN A 79 -3.85 18.99 -11.49
CA GLN A 79 -5.04 19.61 -12.05
C GLN A 79 -4.80 20.14 -13.46
N LYS A 80 -3.57 20.53 -13.79
CA LYS A 80 -3.21 21.12 -15.09
C LYS A 80 -3.03 20.11 -16.23
N THR A 81 -3.05 18.81 -15.94
CA THR A 81 -2.74 17.77 -16.93
C THR A 81 -3.96 16.89 -17.21
N VAL A 82 -4.18 16.50 -18.47
CA VAL A 82 -5.24 15.54 -18.80
C VAL A 82 -4.87 14.17 -18.23
N PHE A 83 -5.80 13.56 -17.49
CA PHE A 83 -5.61 12.21 -16.98
C PHE A 83 -5.82 11.22 -18.12
N GLU A 84 -4.72 10.68 -18.62
CA GLU A 84 -4.73 9.66 -19.66
C GLU A 84 -4.02 8.41 -19.15
N MET A 85 -4.64 7.25 -19.30
CA MET A 85 -4.09 5.98 -18.85
C MET A 85 -3.30 5.33 -20.00
N THR A 86 -2.13 5.88 -20.31
CA THR A 86 -1.24 5.32 -21.34
C THR A 86 -0.62 3.99 -20.89
N GLN A 87 -0.14 3.18 -21.85
CA GLN A 87 0.51 1.89 -21.55
C GLN A 87 1.67 2.01 -20.55
N GLU A 88 2.45 3.09 -20.60
CA GLU A 88 3.52 3.32 -19.63
C GLU A 88 3.00 3.50 -18.20
N ARG A 89 1.84 4.14 -18.05
CA ARG A 89 1.18 4.38 -16.75
C ARG A 89 0.51 3.12 -16.23
N ILE A 90 -0.05 2.29 -17.11
CA ILE A 90 -0.55 0.97 -16.76
C ILE A 90 0.60 0.08 -16.26
N LYS A 91 1.74 0.06 -16.98
CA LYS A 91 2.95 -0.64 -16.54
C LYS A 91 3.44 -0.14 -15.19
N ALA A 92 3.43 1.18 -14.95
CA ALA A 92 3.79 1.78 -13.67
C ALA A 92 2.84 1.32 -12.54
N TYR A 93 1.53 1.34 -12.79
CA TYR A 93 0.51 0.86 -11.86
C TYR A 93 0.68 -0.64 -11.54
N GLU A 94 0.87 -1.48 -12.55
CA GLU A 94 1.11 -2.91 -12.37
C GLU A 94 2.40 -3.19 -11.59
N LYS A 95 3.45 -2.37 -11.81
CA LYS A 95 4.71 -2.50 -11.07
C LYS A 95 4.50 -2.22 -9.58
N ILE A 96 3.68 -1.22 -9.23
CA ILE A 96 3.29 -0.95 -7.83
C ILE A 96 2.44 -2.10 -7.28
N ARG A 97 1.45 -2.62 -8.05
CA ARG A 97 0.67 -3.81 -7.64
C ARG A 97 1.57 -5.00 -7.33
N ARG A 98 2.49 -5.34 -8.23
CA ARG A 98 3.42 -6.46 -8.05
C ARG A 98 4.29 -6.26 -6.83
N SER A 99 4.92 -5.09 -6.69
CA SER A 99 5.73 -4.80 -5.50
C SER A 99 4.94 -4.82 -4.19
N LEU A 100 3.65 -4.44 -4.18
CA LEU A 100 2.78 -4.58 -3.01
C LEU A 100 2.47 -6.05 -2.68
N THR A 101 2.40 -6.92 -3.70
CA THR A 101 2.10 -8.35 -3.54
C THR A 101 3.33 -9.14 -3.11
N GLU A 102 4.49 -8.76 -3.64
CA GLU A 102 5.80 -9.39 -3.39
C GLU A 102 6.53 -8.77 -2.19
N ALA A 103 6.01 -7.68 -1.62
CA ALA A 103 6.63 -6.95 -0.53
C ALA A 103 6.91 -7.87 0.68
N PRO A 104 8.19 -8.06 1.05
CA PRO A 104 8.57 -8.85 2.22
C PRO A 104 8.27 -8.09 3.51
N LEU A 105 8.24 -8.83 4.63
CA LEU A 105 8.12 -8.30 5.99
C LEU A 105 9.23 -7.26 6.24
N LEU A 106 8.89 -6.08 6.74
CA LEU A 106 9.87 -5.06 7.11
C LEU A 106 10.34 -5.32 8.54
N PHE A 107 11.64 -5.41 8.78
CA PHE A 107 12.16 -5.35 10.14
C PHE A 107 12.12 -3.90 10.63
N ILE A 108 11.59 -3.69 11.84
CA ILE A 108 11.64 -2.41 12.53
C ILE A 108 13.05 -2.33 13.16
N PRO A 109 13.88 -1.33 12.82
CA PRO A 109 15.18 -1.17 13.48
C PRO A 109 14.99 -0.65 14.92
N ASP A 110 15.87 -1.12 15.81
CA ASP A 110 15.96 -0.86 17.26
C ASP A 110 15.97 0.63 17.63
#